data_AF-A0A934AHS1-F1
#
_entry.id   AF-A0A934AHS1-F1
#
_cell.length_a   1.000
_cell.length_b   1.000
_cell.length_c   1.000
_cell.angle_alpha   90.00
_cell.angle_beta   90.00
_cell.angle_gamma   90.00
#
_symmetry.space_group_name_H-M   'P 1'
#
loop_
_entity.id
_entity.type
_entity.pdbx_description
1 polymer ?
#
loop_
_entity_poly.entity_id
_entity_poly.type
_entity_poly.pdbx_seq_one_letter_code
_entity_poly.pdbx_strand_id
1 'polypeptide(L)'
;MDKEKKNLLVFGYGLGIIAAIFGIAGFLKHGAQPVQGVFLLCSVIFTSVTALNWRALRPGYRGWMKVAHVIGTVVTTVVLTTVFFAVFTPVAVALKVMGRDHLGRKADRTAKSYWRHRSAVEWEKQRYLQQF
;
A
#
# COMPACT_ATOMS: atom_id res chain seq x y z
N MET A 1 0.07 -3.65 27.34
CA MET A 1 -0.33 -4.90 26.66
C MET A 1 0.66 -5.16 25.53
N ASP A 2 1.24 -6.36 25.48
CA ASP A 2 2.22 -6.71 24.44
C ASP A 2 1.64 -6.54 23.03
N LYS A 3 2.43 -5.97 22.13
CA LYS A 3 2.02 -5.70 20.74
C LYS A 3 1.57 -6.97 20.02
N GLU A 4 2.24 -8.08 20.30
CA GLU A 4 1.89 -9.40 19.76
C GLU A 4 0.51 -9.87 20.25
N LYS A 5 0.22 -9.76 21.55
CA LYS A 5 -1.08 -10.10 22.12
C LYS A 5 -2.18 -9.27 21.47
N LYS A 6 -1.97 -7.96 21.29
CA LYS A 6 -2.93 -7.09 20.60
C LYS A 6 -3.25 -7.58 19.19
N ASN A 7 -2.22 -7.88 18.41
CA ASN A 7 -2.38 -8.29 17.01
C ASN A 7 -3.13 -9.62 16.88
N LEU A 8 -2.85 -10.58 17.78
CA LEU A 8 -3.54 -11.87 17.78
C LEU A 8 -5.01 -11.75 18.20
N LEU A 9 -5.31 -10.89 19.18
CA LEU A 9 -6.69 -10.59 19.57
C LEU A 9 -7.46 -9.91 18.45
N VAL A 10 -6.87 -8.91 17.79
CA VAL A 10 -7.49 -8.21 16.65
C VAL A 10 -7.73 -9.17 15.48
N PHE A 11 -6.78 -10.06 15.20
CA PHE A 11 -6.95 -11.07 14.15
C PHE A 11 -8.09 -12.05 14.47
N GLY A 12 -8.13 -12.58 15.69
CA GLY A 12 -9.14 -13.53 16.12
C GLY A 12 -10.55 -12.94 16.18
N TYR A 13 -10.73 -11.81 16.86
CA TYR A 13 -12.02 -11.12 16.90
C TYR A 13 -12.42 -10.56 15.54
N GLY A 14 -11.47 -10.05 14.75
CA GLY A 14 -11.73 -9.55 13.40
C GLY A 14 -12.29 -10.65 12.49
N LEU A 15 -11.67 -11.83 12.48
CA LEU A 15 -12.19 -12.99 11.73
C LEU A 15 -13.55 -13.45 12.26
N GLY A 16 -13.75 -13.49 13.58
CA GLY A 16 -15.03 -13.83 14.19
C GLY A 16 -16.15 -12.88 13.77
N ILE A 17 -15.92 -11.57 13.82
CA ILE A 17 -16.89 -10.55 13.44
C ILE A 17 -17.20 -10.62 11.94
N ILE A 18 -16.18 -10.76 11.08
CA ILE A 18 -16.38 -10.88 9.63
C ILE A 18 -17.24 -12.11 9.32
N ALA A 19 -16.91 -13.27 9.91
CA ALA A 19 -17.68 -14.50 9.73
C ALA A 19 -19.12 -14.36 10.24
N ALA A 20 -19.36 -13.65 11.35
CA ALA A 20 -20.70 -13.35 11.85
C ALA A 20 -21.50 -12.51 10.85
N ILE A 21 -20.90 -11.44 10.31
CA ILE A 21 -21.56 -10.55 9.35
C ILE A 21 -21.98 -11.34 8.10
N PHE A 22 -21.08 -12.16 7.54
CA PHE A 22 -21.41 -12.99 6.38
C PHE A 22 -22.47 -14.04 6.69
N GLY A 23 -22.41 -14.69 7.85
CA GLY A 23 -23.41 -15.66 8.29
C GLY A 23 -24.80 -15.04 8.45
N ILE A 24 -24.89 -13.91 9.17
CA ILE A 24 -26.16 -13.20 9.43
C ILE A 24 -26.71 -12.58 8.14
N ALA A 25 -25.88 -11.88 7.36
CA ALA A 25 -26.32 -11.27 6.11
C ALA A 25 -26.77 -12.32 5.07
N GLY A 26 -26.09 -13.46 5.03
CA GLY A 26 -26.51 -14.60 4.20
C GLY A 26 -27.86 -15.14 4.65
N PHE A 27 -28.05 -15.33 5.96
CA PHE A 27 -29.29 -15.83 6.55
C PHE A 27 -30.49 -14.95 6.25
N LEU A 28 -30.33 -13.63 6.34
CA LEU A 28 -31.39 -12.68 6.03
C LEU A 28 -31.77 -12.65 4.54
N LYS A 29 -30.83 -12.93 3.63
CA LYS A 29 -31.06 -12.87 2.18
C LYS A 29 -31.55 -14.18 1.57
N HIS A 30 -31.09 -15.32 2.06
CA HIS A 30 -31.29 -16.61 1.41
C HIS A 30 -31.96 -17.66 2.32
N GLY A 31 -32.38 -17.28 3.53
CA GLY A 31 -32.94 -18.20 4.53
C GLY A 31 -31.88 -19.16 5.06
N ALA A 32 -32.26 -20.08 5.96
CA ALA A 32 -31.35 -21.01 6.64
C ALA A 32 -30.69 -22.01 5.67
N GLN A 33 -29.55 -21.64 5.10
CA GLN A 33 -28.73 -22.53 4.27
C GLN A 33 -27.59 -23.13 5.10
N PRO A 34 -27.17 -24.37 4.82
CA PRO A 34 -26.10 -25.04 5.58
C PRO A 34 -24.80 -24.23 5.57
N VAL A 35 -24.52 -23.52 4.48
CA VAL A 35 -23.36 -22.64 4.32
C VAL A 35 -23.32 -21.52 5.38
N GLN A 36 -24.48 -20.95 5.74
CA GLN A 36 -24.53 -19.88 6.75
C GLN A 36 -24.33 -20.41 8.15
N GLY A 37 -24.86 -21.61 8.43
CA GLY A 37 -24.60 -22.32 9.69
C GLY A 37 -23.10 -22.55 9.91
N VAL A 38 -22.37 -22.91 8.84
CA VAL A 38 -20.91 -23.03 8.88
C VAL A 38 -20.24 -21.69 9.20
N PHE A 39 -20.64 -20.58 8.57
CA PHE A 39 -20.06 -19.26 8.87
C PHE A 39 -20.32 -18.80 10.30
N LEU A 40 -21.53 -19.02 10.83
CA LEU A 40 -21.86 -18.69 12.22
C LEU A 40 -21.10 -19.58 13.21
N LEU A 41 -20.98 -20.88 12.91
CA LEU A 41 -20.21 -21.81 13.73
C LEU A 41 -18.71 -21.45 13.74
N CYS A 42 -18.14 -21.11 12.58
CA CYS A 42 -16.78 -20.59 12.51
C CYS A 42 -16.62 -19.30 13.31
N SER A 43 -17.58 -18.37 13.24
CA SER A 43 -17.54 -17.13 14.03
C SER A 43 -17.46 -17.40 15.54
N VAL A 44 -18.32 -18.30 16.03
CA VAL A 44 -18.33 -18.69 17.44
C VAL A 44 -17.00 -19.34 17.83
N ILE A 45 -16.50 -20.29 17.04
CA ILE A 45 -15.23 -20.97 17.31
C ILE A 45 -14.08 -19.97 17.35
N PHE A 46 -13.92 -19.11 16.34
CA PHE A 46 -12.83 -18.13 16.32
C PHE A 46 -12.89 -17.17 17.50
N THR A 47 -14.09 -16.72 17.88
CA THR A 47 -14.28 -15.80 19.01
C THR A 47 -13.99 -16.49 20.34
N SER A 48 -14.51 -17.69 20.56
CA SER A 48 -14.29 -18.48 21.78
C SER A 48 -12.83 -18.90 21.95
N VAL A 49 -12.17 -19.36 20.88
CA VAL A 49 -10.74 -19.73 20.93
C VAL A 49 -9.88 -18.48 21.21
N THR A 50 -10.23 -17.32 20.66
CA THR A 50 -9.52 -16.06 20.93
C THR A 50 -9.65 -15.64 22.39
N ALA A 51 -10.84 -15.79 22.98
CA ALA A 51 -11.11 -15.45 24.38
C ALA A 51 -10.42 -16.40 25.37
N LEU A 52 -10.44 -17.71 25.09
CA LEU A 52 -9.90 -18.74 25.98
C LEU A 52 -8.39 -18.95 25.81
N ASN A 53 -7.89 -18.93 24.57
CA ASN A 53 -6.49 -19.24 24.27
C ASN A 53 -5.97 -18.49 23.02
N TRP A 54 -5.72 -17.19 23.19
CA TRP A 54 -5.13 -16.33 22.14
C TRP A 54 -3.81 -16.84 21.57
N ARG A 55 -3.05 -17.67 22.29
CA ARG A 55 -1.77 -18.23 21.82
C ARG A 55 -1.96 -19.33 20.76
N ALA A 56 -3.11 -20.02 20.76
CA ALA A 56 -3.42 -21.04 19.76
C ALA A 56 -3.53 -20.47 18.33
N LEU A 57 -3.86 -19.17 18.19
CA LEU A 57 -3.96 -18.50 16.88
C LEU A 57 -2.60 -18.12 16.28
N ARG A 58 -1.50 -18.24 17.05
CA ARG A 58 -0.16 -17.79 16.66
C ARG A 58 0.39 -18.44 15.37
N PRO A 59 0.32 -19.77 15.14
CA PRO A 59 0.80 -20.36 13.89
C PRO A 59 -0.06 -19.92 12.69
N GLY A 60 -1.39 -19.89 12.84
CA GLY A 60 -2.32 -19.45 11.81
C GLY A 60 -2.10 -17.99 11.42
N TYR A 61 -1.98 -17.09 12.40
CA TYR A 61 -1.67 -15.68 12.19
C TYR A 61 -0.35 -15.50 11.44
N ARG A 62 0.72 -16.21 11.83
CA ARG A 62 2.01 -16.11 11.15
C ARG A 62 1.95 -16.57 9.69
N GLY A 63 1.24 -17.66 9.41
CA GLY A 63 1.02 -18.13 8.04
C GLY A 63 0.26 -17.09 7.21
N TRP A 64 -0.86 -16.60 7.74
CA TRP A 64 -1.68 -15.58 7.10
C TRP A 64 -0.91 -14.29 6.82
N MET A 65 -0.13 -13.81 7.79
CA MET A 65 0.66 -12.58 7.63
C MET A 65 1.76 -12.72 6.58
N LYS A 66 2.38 -13.90 6.41
CA LYS A 66 3.32 -14.13 5.31
C LYS A 66 2.64 -14.00 3.96
N VAL A 67 1.46 -14.59 3.79
CA VAL A 67 0.67 -14.50 2.57
C VAL A 67 0.26 -13.04 2.31
N ALA A 68 -0.27 -12.36 3.33
CA ALA A 68 -0.63 -10.95 3.23
C ALA A 68 0.56 -10.07 2.84
N HIS A 69 1.77 -10.39 3.33
CA HIS A 69 2.99 -9.67 2.96
C HIS A 69 3.35 -9.86 1.48
N VAL A 70 3.34 -11.11 0.98
CA VAL A 70 3.61 -11.39 -0.44
C VAL A 70 2.59 -10.69 -1.34
N ILE A 71 1.30 -10.79 -1.01
CA ILE A 71 0.24 -10.08 -1.74
C ILE A 71 0.49 -8.57 -1.70
N GLY A 72 0.82 -8.02 -0.53
CA GLY A 72 1.14 -6.60 -0.37
C GLY A 72 2.29 -6.16 -1.28
N THR A 73 3.38 -6.92 -1.32
CA THR A 73 4.52 -6.62 -2.22
C THR A 73 4.09 -6.62 -3.68
N VAL A 74 3.36 -7.65 -4.12
CA VAL A 74 2.89 -7.73 -5.52
C VAL A 74 1.98 -6.55 -5.85
N VAL A 75 1.00 -6.23 -4.99
CA VAL A 75 0.09 -5.11 -5.20
C VAL A 75 0.84 -3.78 -5.25
N THR A 76 1.76 -3.53 -4.31
CA THR A 76 2.56 -2.29 -4.31
C THR A 76 3.40 -2.18 -5.59
N THR A 77 4.07 -3.26 -6.01
CA THR A 77 4.84 -3.27 -7.26
C THR A 77 3.96 -3.02 -8.48
N VAL A 78 2.80 -3.67 -8.58
CA VAL A 78 1.87 -3.51 -9.70
C VAL A 78 1.29 -2.09 -9.74
N VAL A 79 0.86 -1.55 -8.60
CA VAL A 79 0.31 -0.19 -8.51
C VAL A 79 1.39 0.83 -8.91
N LEU A 80 2.59 0.73 -8.34
CA LEU A 80 3.67 1.67 -8.65
C LEU A 80 4.10 1.59 -10.11
N THR A 81 4.20 0.38 -10.66
CA THR A 81 4.53 0.15 -12.09
C THR A 81 3.45 0.75 -12.97
N THR A 82 2.18 0.47 -12.67
CA THR A 82 1.04 1.02 -13.42
C THR A 82 1.06 2.54 -13.39
N VAL A 83 1.24 3.18 -12.23
CA VAL A 83 1.31 4.64 -12.12
C VAL A 83 2.49 5.20 -12.91
N PHE A 84 3.66 4.56 -12.85
CA PHE A 84 4.84 4.99 -13.61
C PHE A 84 4.60 4.96 -15.13
N PHE A 85 4.04 3.86 -15.64
CA PHE A 85 3.81 3.72 -17.08
C PHE A 85 2.56 4.43 -17.58
N ALA A 86 1.52 4.57 -16.77
CA ALA A 86 0.28 5.22 -17.16
C ALA A 86 0.33 6.75 -17.01
N VAL A 87 1.15 7.29 -16.10
CA VAL A 87 1.20 8.73 -15.83
C VAL A 87 2.55 9.32 -16.22
N PHE A 88 3.64 8.85 -15.61
CA PHE A 88 4.95 9.48 -15.80
C PHE A 88 5.50 9.27 -17.21
N THR A 89 5.32 8.08 -17.76
CA THR A 89 5.79 7.75 -19.11
C THR A 89 5.12 8.59 -20.20
N PRO A 90 3.77 8.71 -20.28
CA PRO A 90 3.15 9.57 -21.29
C PRO A 90 3.48 11.05 -21.09
N VAL A 91 3.64 11.52 -19.85
CA VAL A 91 4.12 12.89 -19.59
C VAL A 91 5.53 13.09 -20.16
N ALA A 92 6.43 12.14 -19.95
CA ALA A 92 7.79 12.19 -20.51
C ALA A 92 7.78 12.13 -22.04
N VAL A 93 6.93 11.30 -22.64
CA VAL A 93 6.74 11.21 -24.09
C VAL A 93 6.17 12.51 -24.65
N ALA A 94 5.16 13.09 -24.02
CA ALA A 94 4.58 14.37 -24.42
C ALA A 94 5.62 15.50 -24.41
N LEU A 95 6.42 15.61 -23.34
CA LEU A 95 7.52 16.58 -23.27
C LEU A 95 8.57 16.35 -24.36
N LYS A 96 8.87 15.08 -24.67
CA LYS A 96 9.81 14.70 -25.74
C LYS A 96 9.28 15.10 -27.12
N VAL A 97 7.99 14.87 -27.40
CA VAL A 97 7.33 15.25 -28.66
C VAL A 97 7.24 16.76 -28.80
N MET A 98 6.96 17.49 -27.70
CA MET A 98 6.97 18.96 -27.69
C MET A 98 8.37 19.57 -27.83
N GLY A 99 9.43 18.76 -27.91
CA GLY A 99 10.81 19.23 -28.02
C GLY A 99 11.34 19.97 -26.78
N ARG A 100 10.59 19.94 -25.67
CA ARG A 100 10.95 20.63 -24.43
C ARG A 100 11.97 19.82 -23.64
N ASP A 101 13.24 20.11 -23.87
CA ASP A 101 14.34 19.56 -23.08
C ASP A 101 14.66 20.48 -21.88
N HIS A 102 13.80 20.45 -20.85
CA HIS A 102 14.00 21.26 -19.64
C HIS A 102 15.32 20.93 -18.90
N LEU A 103 15.83 19.72 -19.08
CA LEU A 103 17.02 19.23 -18.39
C LEU A 103 18.28 19.33 -19.24
N GLY A 104 18.19 19.82 -20.49
CA GLY A 104 19.33 19.93 -21.40
C GLY A 104 20.07 18.60 -21.59
N ARG A 105 19.33 17.47 -21.62
CA ARG A 105 19.92 16.12 -21.68
C ARG A 105 20.50 15.81 -23.06
N LYS A 106 20.11 16.54 -24.10
CA LYS A 106 20.72 16.39 -25.43
C LYS A 106 22.16 16.90 -25.40
N ALA A 107 23.11 16.01 -25.64
CA ALA A 107 24.52 16.37 -25.80
C ALA A 107 24.71 17.16 -27.10
N ASP A 108 24.95 18.46 -26.96
CA ASP A 108 25.35 19.32 -28.08
C ASP A 108 26.85 19.13 -28.36
N ARG A 109 27.17 18.45 -29.47
CA ARG A 109 28.56 18.19 -29.89
C ARG A 109 29.28 19.44 -30.38
N THR A 110 28.56 20.54 -30.63
CA THR A 110 29.12 21.81 -31.10
C THR A 110 29.35 22.81 -29.97
N ALA A 111 28.85 22.53 -28.76
CA ALA A 111 29.02 23.38 -27.60
C ALA A 111 30.48 23.38 -27.11
N LYS A 112 31.10 24.57 -27.04
CA LYS A 112 32.46 24.75 -26.49
C LYS A 112 32.55 24.42 -24.99
N SER A 113 31.43 24.54 -24.26
CA SER A 113 31.32 24.18 -22.85
C SER A 113 29.85 24.01 -22.48
N TYR A 114 29.55 23.00 -21.66
CA TYR A 114 28.21 22.82 -21.05
C TYR A 114 28.01 23.66 -19.78
N TRP A 115 29.05 24.40 -19.36
CA TRP A 115 28.98 25.24 -18.18
C TRP A 115 27.97 26.37 -18.37
N ARG A 116 26.88 26.36 -17.60
CA ARG A 116 25.95 27.48 -17.56
C ARG A 116 26.53 28.58 -16.67
N HIS A 117 27.01 29.65 -17.30
CA HIS A 117 27.42 30.85 -16.58
C HIS A 117 26.25 31.37 -15.74
N ARG A 118 26.40 31.35 -14.42
CA ARG A 118 25.52 32.11 -13.54
C ARG A 118 25.97 33.56 -13.61
N SER A 119 25.01 34.48 -13.75
CA SER A 119 25.28 35.90 -13.58
C SER A 119 25.84 36.13 -12.18
N ALA A 120 26.86 36.98 -12.07
CA ALA A 120 27.32 37.48 -10.77
C ALA A 120 26.17 38.34 -10.23
N VAL A 121 25.40 37.79 -9.31
CA VAL A 121 24.34 38.54 -8.65
C VAL A 121 24.87 39.01 -7.32
N GLU A 122 24.58 40.26 -6.98
CA GLU A 122 25.02 40.92 -5.75
C GLU A 122 24.73 40.03 -4.54
N TRP A 123 25.74 39.81 -3.70
CA TRP A 123 25.68 38.87 -2.58
C TRP A 123 24.87 39.46 -1.42
N GLU A 124 23.55 39.33 -1.49
CA GLU A 124 22.65 39.77 -0.42
C GLU A 124 22.30 38.63 0.54
N LYS A 125 22.58 38.82 1.84
CA LYS A 125 22.29 37.82 2.89
C LYS A 125 20.83 37.37 2.91
N GLN A 126 19.89 38.25 2.56
CA GLN A 126 18.47 37.94 2.53
C GLN A 126 18.10 36.89 1.46
N ARG A 127 18.86 36.81 0.36
CA ARG A 127 18.59 35.85 -0.71
C ARG A 127 18.87 34.40 -0.31
N TYR A 128 19.78 34.18 0.64
CA TYR A 128 20.01 32.85 1.22
C TYR A 128 18.79 32.33 1.98
N LEU A 129 17.97 33.23 2.53
CA LEU A 129 16.76 32.86 3.28
C LEU A 129 15.58 32.50 2.36
N GLN A 130 15.67 32.81 1.06
CA GLN A 130 14.61 32.57 0.07
C GLN A 130 14.90 31.39 -0.87
N GLN A 131 15.95 30.59 -0.60
CA GLN A 131 16.36 29.49 -1.48
C GLN A 131 15.60 28.17 -1.26
N PHE A 132 14.80 28.09 -0.19
CA PHE A 132 14.01 26.92 0.20
C PHE A 132 12.53 27.26 0.17
#